data_AF-A0A645CT48-F1
#
_entry.id   AF-A0A645CT48-F1
#
_cell.length_a   1.000
_cell.length_b   1.000
_cell.length_c   1.000
_cell.angle_alpha   90.00
_cell.angle_beta   90.00
_cell.angle_gamma   90.00
#
_symmetry.space_group_name_H-M   'P 1'
#
loop_
_entity.id
_entity.type
_entity.pdbx_description
1 polymer ?
#
loop_
_entity_poly.entity_id
_entity_poly.type
_entity_poly.pdbx_seq_one_letter_code
_entity_poly.pdbx_strand_id
1 'polypeptide(L)'
;MGYKAAVCEVAGDFKTDILKSKWSHRHMAKVAGLGTFGINNMLITKEGCCGRYFTIVTNLPVSPDKPLEEENCLYKRNKSCLVCVKRCFSGALNENNYDRFKCYETCMKSFDKYEKLYGSKEVEKGKPRGGSEVCGKCVVNLPCSFKQP
;
A
#
# COMPACT_ATOMS: atom_id res chain seq x y z
N MET A 1 11.27 29.94 -1.21
CA MET A 1 11.21 29.88 -2.68
C MET A 1 10.02 30.65 -3.28
N GLY A 2 8.97 31.01 -2.53
CA GLY A 2 7.89 31.87 -3.03
C GLY A 2 6.78 31.17 -3.83
N TYR A 3 6.89 29.86 -4.05
CA TYR A 3 5.88 29.06 -4.74
C TYR A 3 4.74 28.63 -3.80
N LYS A 4 3.55 28.45 -4.37
CA LYS A 4 2.37 27.93 -3.68
C LYS A 4 2.43 26.40 -3.68
N ALA A 5 1.98 25.80 -2.58
CA ALA A 5 1.90 24.36 -2.45
C ALA A 5 0.66 23.95 -1.62
N ALA A 6 0.15 22.76 -1.89
CA ALA A 6 -0.96 22.16 -1.17
C ALA A 6 -0.73 20.65 -1.01
N VAL A 7 -1.33 20.08 0.03
CA VAL A 7 -1.39 18.64 0.28
C VAL A 7 -2.84 18.23 0.41
N CYS A 8 -3.16 16.97 0.12
CA CYS A 8 -4.50 16.46 0.36
C CYS A 8 -4.66 16.15 1.86
N GLU A 9 -5.41 16.98 2.57
CA GLU A 9 -5.64 16.85 4.02
C GLU A 9 -6.37 15.54 4.38
N VAL A 10 -7.24 15.07 3.48
CA VAL A 10 -8.06 13.86 3.65
C VAL A 10 -7.45 12.63 2.96
N ALA A 11 -6.14 12.62 2.69
CA ALA A 11 -5.49 11.51 1.99
C ALA A 11 -5.57 10.18 2.77
N GLY A 12 -5.68 10.25 4.10
CA GLY A 12 -5.88 9.09 4.98
C GLY A 12 -7.31 8.53 4.96
N ASP A 13 -8.27 9.32 4.49
CA ASP A 13 -9.69 8.95 4.56
C ASP A 13 -10.07 8.06 3.39
N PHE A 14 -10.93 7.09 3.66
CA PHE A 14 -11.57 6.27 2.64
C PHE A 14 -13.02 6.03 3.01
N LYS A 15 -13.87 5.83 2.01
CA LYS A 15 -15.25 5.44 2.27
C LYS A 15 -15.33 3.93 2.47
N THR A 16 -16.03 3.48 3.50
CA THR A 16 -16.14 2.05 3.88
C THR A 16 -17.04 1.24 2.94
N ASP A 17 -17.95 1.90 2.22
CA ASP A 17 -18.83 1.29 1.21
C ASP A 17 -18.10 0.86 -0.07
N ILE A 18 -16.97 1.50 -0.40
CA ILE A 18 -16.17 1.20 -1.61
C ILE A 18 -14.71 0.86 -1.32
N LEU A 19 -14.24 1.10 -0.09
CA LEU A 19 -12.87 0.92 0.38
C LEU A 19 -11.84 1.58 -0.56
N LYS A 20 -12.05 2.87 -0.85
CA LYS A 20 -11.18 3.70 -1.68
C LYS A 20 -11.03 5.10 -1.08
N SER A 21 -9.78 5.58 -1.05
CA SER A 21 -9.49 6.99 -0.83
C SER A 21 -9.75 7.78 -2.11
N LYS A 22 -10.09 9.07 -1.95
CA LYS A 22 -10.19 10.03 -3.06
C LYS A 22 -8.81 10.43 -3.60
N TRP A 23 -7.73 10.12 -2.88
CA TRP A 23 -6.38 10.55 -3.21
C TRP A 23 -5.38 9.38 -3.13
N SER A 24 -4.81 8.99 -4.27
CA SER A 24 -3.89 7.84 -4.32
C SER A 24 -2.44 8.25 -4.54
N HIS A 25 -1.67 8.38 -3.46
CA HIS A 25 -0.24 8.67 -3.54
C HIS A 25 0.53 7.66 -4.40
N ARG A 26 0.12 6.38 -4.42
CA ARG A 26 0.76 5.36 -5.25
C ARG A 26 0.57 5.59 -6.74
N HIS A 27 -0.60 6.06 -7.17
CA HIS A 27 -0.83 6.38 -8.58
C HIS A 27 -0.01 7.60 -9.02
N MET A 28 0.07 8.63 -8.18
CA MET A 28 0.95 9.78 -8.43
C MET A 28 2.42 9.36 -8.52
N ALA A 29 2.89 8.51 -7.59
CA ALA A 29 4.24 7.96 -7.62
C ALA A 29 4.51 7.12 -8.89
N LYS A 30 3.53 6.36 -9.38
CA LYS A 30 3.64 5.65 -10.67
C LYS A 30 3.82 6.64 -11.83
N VAL A 31 2.99 7.67 -11.90
CA VAL A 31 3.04 8.66 -13.00
C VAL A 31 4.36 9.44 -12.96
N ALA A 32 4.90 9.71 -11.77
CA ALA A 32 6.21 10.31 -11.56
C ALA A 32 7.39 9.35 -11.78
N GLY A 33 7.18 8.15 -12.34
CA GLY A 33 8.27 7.23 -12.70
C GLY A 33 8.93 6.48 -11.54
N LEU A 34 8.34 6.49 -10.33
CA LEU A 34 8.98 5.86 -9.16
C LEU A 34 8.92 4.33 -9.17
N GLY A 35 7.97 3.72 -9.90
CA GLY A 35 7.80 2.28 -9.93
C GLY A 35 6.56 1.81 -10.71
N THR A 36 6.32 0.50 -10.70
CA THR A 36 5.10 -0.11 -11.28
C THR A 36 4.32 -0.94 -10.25
N PHE A 37 3.03 -1.16 -10.51
CA PHE A 37 2.18 -1.90 -9.59
C PHE A 37 2.44 -3.41 -9.65
N GLY A 38 2.67 -4.03 -8.50
CA GLY A 38 2.59 -5.47 -8.33
C GLY A 38 1.15 -5.97 -8.30
N ILE A 39 0.96 -7.27 -8.54
CA ILE A 39 -0.36 -7.91 -8.36
C ILE A 39 -0.85 -7.85 -6.90
N ASN A 40 0.04 -7.61 -5.93
CA ASN A 40 -0.32 -7.35 -4.54
C ASN A 40 -0.87 -5.93 -4.27
N ASN A 41 -1.12 -5.13 -5.32
CA ASN A 41 -1.61 -3.75 -5.26
C ASN A 41 -0.64 -2.74 -4.60
N MET A 42 0.63 -3.10 -4.46
CA MET A 42 1.69 -2.18 -4.03
C MET A 42 2.46 -1.63 -5.22
N LEU A 43 2.99 -0.41 -5.08
CA LEU A 43 3.95 0.13 -6.03
C LEU A 43 5.34 -0.40 -5.68
N ILE A 44 5.97 -1.11 -6.62
CA ILE A 44 7.32 -1.65 -6.49
C ILE A 44 8.29 -0.65 -7.11
N THR A 45 9.14 -0.05 -6.28
CA THR A 45 10.21 0.88 -6.69
C THR A 45 11.55 0.14 -6.72
N LYS A 46 12.64 0.86 -7.03
CA LYS A 46 14.02 0.34 -6.89
C LYS A 46 14.30 -0.15 -5.46
N GLU A 47 13.75 0.53 -4.45
CA GLU A 47 13.88 0.20 -3.02
C GLU A 47 12.83 -0.82 -2.53
N GLY A 48 12.03 -1.39 -3.44
CA GLY A 48 10.94 -2.31 -3.12
C GLY A 48 9.61 -1.61 -2.88
N CYS A 49 8.71 -2.29 -2.15
CA CYS A 49 7.30 -1.89 -2.03
C CYS A 49 6.84 -1.56 -0.60
N CYS A 50 7.70 -1.70 0.41
CA CYS A 50 7.39 -1.42 1.82
C CYS A 50 7.52 0.06 2.22
N GLY A 51 7.65 0.98 1.26
CA GLY A 51 7.76 2.42 1.50
C GLY A 51 6.43 3.14 1.71
N ARG A 52 6.50 4.39 2.18
CA ARG A 52 5.39 5.35 2.21
C ARG A 52 5.60 6.41 1.14
N TYR A 53 4.49 6.90 0.59
CA TYR A 53 4.48 7.96 -0.41
C TYR A 53 3.72 9.16 0.13
N PHE A 54 4.24 10.34 -0.15
CA PHE A 54 3.59 11.61 0.10
C PHE A 54 3.60 12.41 -1.20
N THR A 55 2.62 13.27 -1.39
CA THR A 55 2.49 14.07 -2.60
C THR A 55 2.20 15.51 -2.24
N ILE A 56 2.89 16.42 -2.90
CA ILE A 56 2.68 17.86 -2.79
C ILE A 56 2.28 18.35 -4.18
N VAL A 57 1.19 19.10 -4.25
CA VAL A 57 0.80 19.83 -5.47
C VAL A 57 1.40 21.22 -5.35
N THR A 58 2.13 21.68 -6.37
CA THR A 58 2.79 22.99 -6.33
C THR A 58 2.81 23.62 -7.72
N ASN A 59 2.93 24.96 -7.76
CA ASN A 59 3.18 25.71 -9.00
C ASN A 59 4.69 25.92 -9.26
N LEU A 60 5.57 25.26 -8.51
CA LEU A 60 7.00 25.22 -8.79
C LEU A 60 7.23 24.63 -10.20
N PRO A 61 7.90 25.35 -11.12
CA PRO A 61 8.20 24.81 -12.44
C PRO A 61 9.27 23.72 -12.30
N VAL A 62 8.87 22.47 -12.53
CA VAL A 62 9.76 21.30 -12.55
C VAL A 62 9.57 20.53 -13.85
N SER A 63 10.66 20.01 -14.40
CA SER A 63 10.57 19.07 -15.51
C SER A 63 9.95 17.76 -15.01
N PRO A 64 8.89 17.24 -15.64
CA PRO A 64 8.27 16.00 -15.21
C PRO A 64 9.12 14.79 -15.61
N ASP A 65 9.17 13.81 -14.72
CA ASP A 65 9.61 12.46 -15.05
C ASP A 65 8.55 11.72 -15.91
N LYS A 66 8.90 10.52 -16.38
CA LYS A 66 8.00 9.65 -17.15
C LYS A 66 7.71 8.35 -16.40
N PRO A 67 6.51 7.78 -16.54
CA PRO A 67 6.21 6.44 -16.04
C PRO A 67 7.21 5.40 -16.57
N LEU A 68 7.55 4.40 -15.77
CA LEU A 68 8.36 3.28 -16.22
C LEU A 68 7.58 2.43 -17.24
N GLU A 69 8.28 2.00 -18.28
CA GLU A 69 7.73 1.12 -19.32
C GLU A 69 7.81 -0.36 -18.92
N GLU A 70 8.85 -0.74 -18.17
CA GLU A 70 9.06 -2.11 -17.73
C GLU A 70 8.34 -2.44 -16.42
N GLU A 71 7.78 -3.64 -16.33
CA GLU A 71 7.10 -4.12 -15.12
C GLU A 71 8.09 -4.65 -14.08
N ASN A 72 8.09 -4.07 -12.88
CA ASN A 72 8.88 -4.51 -11.73
C ASN A 72 8.32 -5.78 -11.07
N CYS A 73 7.07 -6.13 -11.35
CA CYS A 73 6.47 -7.35 -10.82
C CYS A 73 6.87 -8.56 -11.66
N LEU A 74 7.63 -9.49 -11.07
CA LEU A 74 8.03 -10.74 -11.71
C LEU A 74 6.85 -11.51 -12.34
N TYR A 75 5.67 -11.53 -11.70
CA TYR A 75 4.49 -12.17 -12.31
C TYR A 75 4.06 -11.49 -13.61
N LYS A 76 4.04 -10.16 -13.64
CA LYS A 76 3.64 -9.42 -14.83
C LYS A 76 4.71 -9.51 -15.92
N ARG A 77 5.99 -9.52 -15.54
CA ARG A 77 7.13 -9.64 -16.45
C ARG A 77 7.25 -11.01 -17.11
N ASN A 78 7.13 -12.09 -16.32
CA ASN A 78 7.39 -13.46 -16.83
C ASN A 78 6.66 -14.58 -16.07
N LYS A 79 5.61 -14.26 -15.29
CA LYS A 79 4.78 -15.23 -14.55
C LYS A 79 5.50 -16.07 -13.48
N SER A 80 6.76 -15.76 -13.15
CA SER A 80 7.59 -16.58 -12.24
C SER A 80 7.28 -16.43 -10.74
N CYS A 81 6.46 -15.46 -10.32
CA CYS A 81 6.27 -15.15 -8.90
C CYS A 81 4.80 -15.05 -8.52
N LEU A 82 4.38 -15.80 -7.50
CA LEU A 82 3.04 -15.72 -6.90
C LEU A 82 3.08 -15.69 -5.36
N VAL A 83 4.22 -15.32 -4.78
CA VAL A 83 4.45 -15.42 -3.32
C VAL A 83 3.42 -14.60 -2.52
N CYS A 84 3.02 -13.42 -3.01
CA CYS A 84 1.99 -12.60 -2.36
C CYS A 84 0.61 -13.27 -2.34
N VAL A 85 0.23 -13.94 -3.44
CA VAL A 85 -1.02 -14.71 -3.57
C VAL A 85 -0.99 -15.90 -2.62
N LYS A 86 0.10 -16.69 -2.65
CA LYS A 86 0.28 -17.88 -1.78
C LYS A 86 0.21 -17.55 -0.28
N ARG A 87 0.56 -16.32 0.11
CA ARG A 87 0.51 -15.85 1.50
C ARG A 87 -0.82 -15.24 1.92
N CYS A 88 -1.74 -15.02 0.97
CA CYS A 88 -3.06 -14.46 1.28
C CYS A 88 -3.98 -15.55 1.84
N PHE A 89 -3.91 -15.78 3.15
CA PHE A 89 -4.70 -16.80 3.82
C PHE A 89 -6.22 -16.56 3.76
N SER A 90 -6.65 -15.30 3.58
CA SER A 90 -8.08 -14.99 3.41
C SER A 90 -8.59 -15.31 2.02
N GLY A 91 -7.72 -15.57 1.05
CA GLY A 91 -8.10 -15.70 -0.36
C GLY A 91 -8.66 -14.42 -0.97
N ALA A 92 -8.41 -13.27 -0.34
CA ALA A 92 -8.80 -11.95 -0.86
C ALA A 92 -7.96 -11.53 -2.08
N LEU A 93 -6.75 -12.09 -2.22
CA LEU A 93 -5.86 -11.83 -3.34
C LEU A 93 -5.63 -13.13 -4.11
N ASN A 94 -5.89 -13.11 -5.41
CA ASN A 94 -5.52 -14.16 -6.34
C ASN A 94 -4.76 -13.57 -7.54
N GLU A 95 -4.41 -14.41 -8.51
CA GLU A 95 -3.57 -14.01 -9.65
C GLU A 95 -4.19 -12.92 -10.53
N ASN A 96 -5.53 -12.89 -10.58
CA ASN A 96 -6.29 -12.07 -11.52
C ASN A 96 -7.27 -11.09 -10.84
N ASN A 97 -7.45 -11.18 -9.52
CA ASN A 97 -8.44 -10.40 -8.77
C ASN A 97 -7.97 -10.08 -7.34
N TYR A 98 -8.46 -8.96 -6.83
CA TYR A 98 -8.33 -8.54 -5.44
C TYR A 98 -9.68 -8.12 -4.88
N ASP A 99 -10.22 -8.98 -4.01
CA ASP A 99 -11.41 -8.70 -3.21
C ASP A 99 -11.03 -7.87 -1.98
N ARG A 100 -11.17 -6.55 -2.13
CA ARG A 100 -10.89 -5.58 -1.06
C ARG A 100 -11.80 -5.73 0.15
N PHE A 101 -13.06 -6.15 -0.02
CA PHE A 101 -13.99 -6.29 1.10
C PHE A 101 -13.61 -7.49 1.95
N LYS A 102 -13.30 -8.62 1.32
CA LYS A 102 -12.74 -9.79 2.01
C LYS A 102 -11.41 -9.50 2.69
N CYS A 103 -10.55 -8.69 2.06
CA CYS A 103 -9.31 -8.23 2.68
C CYS A 103 -9.58 -7.36 3.91
N TYR A 104 -10.54 -6.44 3.82
CA TYR A 104 -10.90 -5.52 4.90
C TYR A 104 -11.56 -6.26 6.08
N GLU A 105 -12.46 -7.20 5.83
CA GLU A 105 -13.05 -8.08 6.84
C GLU A 105 -11.96 -8.83 7.64
N THR A 106 -10.92 -9.30 6.95
CA THR A 106 -9.77 -9.95 7.60
C THR A 106 -8.98 -8.98 8.49
N CYS A 107 -8.87 -7.71 8.09
CA CYS A 107 -8.24 -6.67 8.90
C CYS A 107 -9.09 -6.32 10.12
N MET A 108 -10.43 -6.27 9.98
CA MET A 108 -11.35 -6.04 11.11
C MET A 108 -11.30 -7.17 12.14
N LYS A 109 -11.15 -8.43 11.72
CA LYS A 109 -10.89 -9.54 12.67
C LYS A 109 -9.61 -9.31 13.51
N SER A 110 -8.60 -8.69 12.90
CA SER A 110 -7.38 -8.30 13.62
C SER A 110 -7.65 -7.11 14.55
N PHE A 111 -8.37 -6.10 14.08
CA PHE A 111 -8.82 -4.97 14.89
C PHE A 111 -9.53 -5.43 16.16
N ASP A 112 -10.61 -6.20 16.04
CA ASP A 112 -11.44 -6.64 17.16
C ASP A 112 -10.63 -7.43 18.19
N LYS A 113 -9.72 -8.29 17.71
CA LYS A 113 -8.84 -9.08 18.58
C LYS A 113 -7.90 -8.18 19.39
N TYR A 114 -7.25 -7.21 18.75
CA TYR A 114 -6.32 -6.33 19.44
C TYR A 114 -7.06 -5.33 20.33
N GLU A 115 -8.23 -4.86 19.92
CA GLU A 115 -9.09 -4.00 20.72
C GLU A 115 -9.51 -4.68 22.01
N LYS A 116 -9.97 -5.94 21.95
CA LYS A 116 -10.30 -6.72 23.15
C LYS A 116 -9.11 -6.93 24.10
N LEU A 117 -7.89 -7.04 23.57
CA LEU A 117 -6.69 -7.33 24.36
C LEU A 117 -5.97 -6.08 24.90
N TYR A 118 -6.09 -4.95 24.22
CA TYR A 118 -5.26 -3.76 24.42
C TYR A 118 -6.02 -2.42 24.34
N GLY A 119 -7.32 -2.41 24.01
CA GLY A 119 -8.10 -1.18 23.79
C GLY A 119 -8.24 -0.28 25.01
N SER A 120 -8.40 -0.89 26.20
CA SER A 120 -8.49 -0.14 27.47
C SER A 120 -7.14 0.09 28.16
N LYS A 121 -6.03 -0.35 27.56
CA LYS A 121 -4.70 -0.22 28.17
C LYS A 121 -4.09 1.13 27.83
N GLU A 122 -3.37 1.70 28.78
CA GLU A 122 -2.58 2.89 28.52
C GLU A 122 -1.54 2.64 27.42
N VAL A 123 -1.28 3.69 26.66
CA VAL A 123 -0.34 3.66 25.56
C VAL A 123 1.08 3.56 26.09
N GLU A 124 1.70 2.39 25.93
CA GLU A 124 3.09 2.14 26.30
C GLU A 124 3.98 1.96 25.05
N LYS A 125 5.17 2.55 25.06
CA LYS A 125 6.14 2.43 23.97
C LYS A 125 6.60 0.98 23.84
N GLY A 126 6.50 0.42 22.62
CA GLY A 126 6.93 -0.96 22.34
C GLY A 126 5.89 -2.03 22.68
N LYS A 127 4.71 -1.66 23.19
CA LYS A 127 3.58 -2.58 23.39
C LYS A 127 2.55 -2.44 22.26
N PRO A 128 1.81 -3.52 21.95
CA PRO A 128 0.66 -3.43 21.06
C PRO A 128 -0.41 -2.49 21.61
N ARG A 129 -1.09 -1.77 20.71
CA ARG A 129 -2.28 -0.98 21.02
C ARG A 129 -3.54 -1.70 20.55
N GLY A 130 -4.70 -1.27 21.05
CA GLY A 130 -5.99 -1.66 20.50
C GLY A 130 -6.15 -1.26 19.04
N GLY A 131 -7.11 -1.91 18.36
CA GLY A 131 -7.62 -1.43 17.08
C GLY A 131 -6.68 -1.50 15.87
N SER A 132 -5.91 -2.58 15.69
CA SER A 132 -5.01 -2.71 14.54
C SER A 132 -5.70 -3.26 13.29
N GLU A 133 -6.13 -2.39 12.36
CA GLU A 133 -6.74 -2.74 11.06
C GLU A 133 -5.69 -3.15 9.99
N VAL A 134 -4.72 -4.01 10.33
CA VAL A 134 -3.61 -4.35 9.41
C VAL A 134 -3.33 -5.85 9.32
N CYS A 135 -2.93 -6.32 8.13
CA CYS A 135 -2.52 -7.70 7.87
C CYS A 135 -1.08 -7.81 7.35
N GLY A 136 -0.76 -7.17 6.22
CA GLY A 136 0.60 -7.07 5.68
C GLY A 136 1.23 -8.35 5.09
N LYS A 137 0.53 -9.49 5.07
CA LYS A 137 1.10 -10.77 4.60
C LYS A 137 1.48 -10.78 3.11
N CYS A 138 0.81 -9.96 2.30
CA CYS A 138 1.11 -9.76 0.88
C CYS A 138 2.20 -8.71 0.60
N VAL A 139 2.92 -8.24 1.63
CA VAL A 139 4.02 -7.26 1.47
C VAL A 139 5.25 -7.57 2.31
N VAL A 140 5.15 -8.37 3.37
CA VAL A 140 6.29 -8.74 4.21
C VAL A 140 7.14 -9.83 3.56
N ASN A 141 8.46 -9.65 3.53
CA ASN A 141 9.46 -10.64 3.07
C ASN A 141 9.13 -11.34 1.74
N LEU A 142 8.65 -10.57 0.76
CA LEU A 142 8.50 -10.94 -0.64
C LEU A 142 9.79 -10.56 -1.41
N PRO A 143 10.02 -11.14 -2.61
CA PRO A 143 11.12 -10.71 -3.47
C PRO A 143 11.15 -9.18 -3.72
N CYS A 144 9.97 -8.55 -3.78
CA CYS A 144 9.81 -7.11 -4.01
C CYS A 144 9.67 -6.25 -2.75
N SER A 145 9.84 -6.79 -1.53
CA SER A 145 9.59 -6.02 -0.29
C SER A 145 10.56 -4.88 -0.09
N PHE A 146 11.86 -5.16 -0.25
CA PHE A 146 12.96 -4.27 0.13
C PHE A 146 13.92 -3.95 -1.01
N LYS A 147 13.57 -4.36 -2.24
CA LYS A 147 14.26 -4.02 -3.48
C LYS A 147 13.38 -4.35 -4.69
N GLN A 148 13.72 -3.82 -5.85
CA GLN A 148 13.22 -4.31 -7.13
C GLN A 148 13.74 -5.74 -7.38
N PRO A 149 12.85 -6.70 -7.71
CA PRO A 149 13.21 -8.10 -7.93
C PRO A 149 13.67 -8.45 -9.36
#